data_AF-A0A927SXA1-F1
#
_entry.id   AF-A0A927SXA1-F1
#
_cell.length_a   1.000
_cell.length_b   1.000
_cell.length_c   1.000
_cell.angle_alpha   90.00
_cell.angle_beta   90.00
_cell.angle_gamma   90.00
#
_symmetry.space_group_name_H-M   'P 1'
#
loop_
_entity.id
_entity.type
_entity.pdbx_description
1 polymer ?
#
loop_
_entity_poly.entity_id
_entity_poly.type
_entity_poly.pdbx_seq_one_letter_code
_entity_poly.pdbx_strand_id
1 'polypeptide(L)'
;MVPVDIRTTKTTSEIQYGNVERTCHMNTSWDEAKFETCMHKWVDVSDNGYGVSILNDCKYGFSSYDNTLAITLVKCAESPYYGGDLGHHDIFYSIYPHKGNVASGDTVKEAYKLNAPMTAIRAEKNTGCTLADSFSLVKCDKDNVFVEVVKKAQNRDAVIVRLYDALNMRSKVTLEFGIPFTKAYITDLLENIEQEIPVVNNKISIDVKNFEIVTLMLVNE
;
A
#
# COMPACT_ATOMS: atom_id res chain seq x y z
N MET A 1 -4.22 22.81 3.12
CA MET A 1 -5.61 22.65 2.63
C MET A 1 -5.57 22.69 1.12
N VAL A 2 -6.38 21.85 0.47
CA VAL A 2 -6.45 21.66 -0.97
C VAL A 2 -7.95 21.65 -1.34
N PRO A 3 -8.52 22.79 -1.76
CA PRO A 3 -9.87 22.82 -2.31
C PRO A 3 -9.92 21.98 -3.58
N VAL A 4 -10.92 21.11 -3.70
CA VAL A 4 -11.13 20.23 -4.85
C VAL A 4 -12.54 20.47 -5.39
N ASP A 5 -12.70 20.62 -6.70
CA ASP A 5 -14.04 20.78 -7.31
C ASP A 5 -14.65 19.40 -7.59
N ILE A 6 -14.88 18.62 -6.53
CA ILE A 6 -15.39 17.25 -6.60
C ILE A 6 -16.58 17.10 -5.66
N ARG A 7 -17.73 16.72 -6.21
CA ARG A 7 -18.94 16.47 -5.43
C ARG A 7 -19.03 15.00 -5.04
N THR A 8 -18.77 14.70 -3.79
CA THR A 8 -18.94 13.36 -3.21
C THR A 8 -19.45 13.44 -1.77
N THR A 9 -19.92 12.32 -1.23
CA THR A 9 -20.31 12.18 0.18
C THR A 9 -19.28 11.41 0.99
N LYS A 10 -18.21 10.93 0.35
CA LYS A 10 -17.21 10.06 0.94
C LYS A 10 -15.79 10.44 0.55
N THR A 11 -14.86 10.07 1.43
CA THR A 11 -13.42 10.12 1.24
C THR A 11 -12.89 8.71 1.43
N THR A 12 -11.94 8.29 0.60
CA THR A 12 -11.29 6.98 0.72
C THR A 12 -9.87 7.18 1.17
N SER A 13 -9.42 6.49 2.21
CA SER A 13 -8.05 6.63 2.70
C SER A 13 -7.42 5.29 3.01
N GLU A 14 -6.11 5.21 2.86
CA GLU A 14 -5.35 4.00 3.16
C GLU A 14 -5.37 3.66 4.66
N ILE A 15 -5.50 2.36 4.94
CA ILE A 15 -5.25 1.74 6.26
C ILE A 15 -4.31 0.54 6.06
N GLN A 16 -3.97 -0.16 7.15
CA GLN A 16 -3.18 -1.38 7.07
C GLN A 16 -3.86 -2.40 6.12
N TYR A 17 -3.14 -2.80 5.06
CA TYR A 17 -3.57 -3.82 4.10
C TYR A 17 -4.95 -3.56 3.46
N GLY A 18 -5.27 -2.29 3.16
CA GLY A 18 -6.51 -1.95 2.48
C GLY A 18 -6.83 -0.47 2.53
N ASN A 19 -8.11 -0.16 2.37
CA ASN A 19 -8.60 1.21 2.46
C ASN A 19 -9.96 1.25 3.17
N VAL A 20 -10.35 2.44 3.62
CA VAL A 20 -11.64 2.67 4.27
C VAL A 20 -12.29 3.92 3.70
N GLU A 21 -13.60 3.82 3.49
CA GLU A 21 -14.44 4.95 3.13
C GLU A 21 -14.98 5.63 4.40
N ARG A 22 -14.86 6.96 4.47
CA ARG A 22 -15.44 7.80 5.52
C ARG A 22 -16.29 8.90 4.93
N THR A 23 -17.32 9.32 5.63
CA THR A 23 -18.17 10.45 5.25
C THR A 23 -17.37 11.75 5.21
N CYS A 24 -17.67 12.63 4.26
CA CYS A 24 -17.06 13.98 4.14
C CYS A 24 -18.04 15.13 4.46
N HIS A 25 -19.08 14.82 5.22
CA HIS A 25 -20.13 15.74 5.67
C HIS A 25 -20.39 15.53 7.16
N MET A 26 -20.98 16.51 7.86
CA MET A 26 -21.21 16.46 9.32
C MET A 26 -22.70 16.32 9.67
N ASN A 27 -23.38 15.33 9.08
CA ASN A 27 -24.84 15.18 9.23
C ASN A 27 -25.25 14.53 10.57
N THR A 28 -24.37 13.72 11.16
CA THR A 28 -24.61 13.04 12.44
C THR A 28 -23.51 13.38 13.44
N SER A 29 -23.77 13.19 14.73
CA SER A 29 -22.73 13.36 15.78
C SER A 29 -21.53 12.45 15.57
N TRP A 30 -21.73 11.28 14.95
CA TRP A 30 -20.66 10.36 14.56
C TRP A 30 -19.81 10.88 13.41
N ASP A 31 -20.38 11.70 12.54
CA ASP A 31 -19.65 12.35 11.46
C ASP A 31 -18.88 13.57 11.97
N GLU A 32 -19.53 14.39 12.82
CA GLU A 32 -18.90 15.55 13.47
C GLU A 32 -17.68 15.13 14.31
N ALA A 33 -17.77 13.99 15.01
CA ALA A 33 -16.67 13.42 15.76
C ALA A 33 -15.46 13.01 14.89
N LYS A 34 -15.63 12.88 13.57
CA LYS A 34 -14.58 12.54 12.59
C LYS A 34 -14.03 13.78 11.87
N PHE A 35 -13.96 14.91 12.58
CA PHE A 35 -13.40 16.15 12.04
C PHE A 35 -11.95 16.00 11.56
N GLU A 36 -11.18 15.04 12.11
CA GLU A 36 -9.87 14.60 11.63
C GLU A 36 -9.79 13.08 11.77
N THR A 37 -9.25 12.39 10.75
CA THR A 37 -9.14 10.93 10.72
C THR A 37 -7.77 10.47 10.25
N CYS A 38 -7.46 9.19 10.48
CA CYS A 38 -6.18 8.63 10.11
C CYS A 38 -6.13 8.19 8.65
N MET A 39 -4.99 8.46 8.00
CA MET A 39 -4.54 7.84 6.77
C MET A 39 -3.11 7.34 6.93
N HIS A 40 -2.69 6.42 6.07
CA HIS A 40 -1.29 5.99 6.00
C HIS A 40 -0.55 6.78 4.90
N LYS A 41 -0.49 6.27 3.67
CA LYS A 41 0.25 6.92 2.58
C LYS A 41 -0.61 7.88 1.76
N TRP A 42 -1.93 7.69 1.72
CA TRP A 42 -2.80 8.47 0.85
C TRP A 42 -4.23 8.64 1.38
N VAL A 43 -4.85 9.71 0.91
CA VAL A 43 -6.29 10.01 1.01
C VAL A 43 -6.79 10.44 -0.37
N ASP A 44 -8.01 10.07 -0.72
CA ASP A 44 -8.65 10.32 -2.01
C ASP A 44 -10.07 10.88 -1.85
N VAL A 45 -10.39 11.87 -2.68
CA VAL A 45 -11.75 12.34 -2.94
C VAL A 45 -11.99 12.19 -4.42
N SER A 46 -12.98 11.39 -4.78
CA SER A 46 -13.32 11.12 -6.18
C SER A 46 -14.81 11.03 -6.41
N ASP A 47 -15.22 11.36 -7.63
CA ASP A 47 -16.50 11.00 -8.22
C ASP A 47 -16.30 9.93 -9.32
N ASN A 48 -17.32 9.69 -10.14
CA ASN A 48 -17.24 8.67 -11.18
C ASN A 48 -16.36 9.04 -12.40
N GLY A 49 -15.94 10.31 -12.52
CA GLY A 49 -15.18 10.83 -13.66
C GLY A 49 -13.80 11.36 -13.28
N TYR A 50 -13.64 11.93 -12.10
CA TYR A 50 -12.41 12.61 -11.67
C TYR A 50 -12.16 12.42 -10.17
N GLY A 51 -10.87 12.36 -9.82
CA GLY A 51 -10.42 12.21 -8.45
C GLY A 51 -9.18 13.03 -8.17
N VAL A 52 -9.01 13.40 -6.91
CA VAL A 52 -7.78 14.00 -6.39
C VAL A 52 -7.40 13.24 -5.15
N SER A 53 -6.24 12.59 -5.22
CA SER A 53 -5.58 12.00 -4.08
C SER A 53 -4.51 12.94 -3.54
N ILE A 54 -4.30 12.95 -2.23
CA ILE A 54 -3.09 13.48 -1.63
C ILE A 54 -2.25 12.32 -1.12
N LEU A 55 -1.01 12.26 -1.60
CA LEU A 55 -0.01 11.25 -1.25
C LEU A 55 0.99 11.86 -0.29
N ASN A 56 1.48 11.10 0.69
CA ASN A 56 2.46 11.58 1.66
C ASN A 56 3.38 10.45 2.13
N ASP A 57 4.48 10.81 2.79
CA ASP A 57 5.45 9.87 3.38
C ASP A 57 5.58 9.94 4.91
N CYS A 58 4.96 10.94 5.55
CA CYS A 58 5.24 11.24 6.96
C CYS A 58 4.08 11.84 7.77
N LYS A 59 2.86 11.90 7.22
CA LYS A 59 1.68 12.55 7.83
C LYS A 59 0.50 11.59 7.87
N TYR A 60 -0.10 11.48 9.05
CA TYR A 60 -1.13 10.47 9.30
C TYR A 60 -2.51 11.05 9.61
N GLY A 61 -2.63 12.37 9.77
CA GLY A 61 -3.90 13.06 10.04
C GLY A 61 -4.39 13.80 8.81
N PHE A 62 -5.67 13.59 8.46
CA PHE A 62 -6.35 14.36 7.42
C PHE A 62 -7.79 14.67 7.81
N SER A 63 -8.34 15.72 7.18
CA SER A 63 -9.77 16.03 7.22
C SER A 63 -10.29 16.27 5.80
N SER A 64 -11.58 16.00 5.63
CA SER A 64 -12.30 16.18 4.36
C SER A 64 -13.67 16.77 4.68
N TYR A 65 -13.88 18.02 4.31
CA TYR A 65 -15.14 18.72 4.54
C TYR A 65 -15.32 19.82 3.50
N ASP A 66 -16.56 20.01 3.05
CA ASP A 66 -16.95 21.07 2.10
C ASP A 66 -16.03 21.14 0.87
N ASN A 67 -15.87 19.99 0.20
CA ASN A 67 -15.01 19.80 -0.97
C ASN A 67 -13.56 20.27 -0.77
N THR A 68 -13.06 20.24 0.46
CA THR A 68 -11.68 20.59 0.79
C THR A 68 -11.01 19.44 1.51
N LEU A 69 -9.90 18.96 0.95
CA LEU A 69 -9.00 18.04 1.62
C LEU A 69 -7.96 18.83 2.42
N ALA A 70 -7.71 18.44 3.65
CA ALA A 70 -6.63 19.00 4.46
C ALA A 70 -5.80 17.89 5.08
N ILE A 71 -4.48 18.07 5.09
CA ILE A 71 -3.54 17.23 5.82
C ILE A 71 -2.99 18.07 6.96
N THR A 72 -2.95 17.48 8.15
CA THR A 72 -2.31 18.06 9.32
C THR A 72 -0.81 17.92 9.15
N LEU A 73 -0.11 19.04 8.95
CA LEU A 73 1.33 19.06 8.74
C LEU A 73 2.10 18.91 10.07
N VAL A 74 1.85 19.79 11.04
CA VAL A 74 2.53 19.72 12.35
C VAL A 74 1.53 20.14 13.41
N LYS A 75 1.55 19.46 14.56
CA LYS A 75 0.76 19.82 15.74
C LYS A 75 1.71 20.08 16.90
N CYS A 76 2.01 21.35 17.17
CA CYS A 76 2.88 21.74 18.27
C CYS A 76 2.12 21.75 19.62
N ALA A 77 1.94 20.58 20.23
CA ALA A 77 1.35 20.50 21.57
C ALA A 77 2.36 20.94 22.65
N GLU A 78 1.90 21.68 23.67
CA GLU A 78 2.74 22.11 24.79
C GLU A 78 2.73 21.12 25.97
N SER A 79 1.83 20.14 25.95
CA SER A 79 1.65 19.11 26.97
C SER A 79 1.47 17.75 26.30
N PRO A 80 2.02 16.66 26.85
CA PRO A 80 2.74 16.54 28.13
C PRO A 80 4.19 17.05 28.09
N TYR A 81 4.71 17.42 26.92
CA TYR A 81 6.09 17.85 26.75
C TYR A 81 6.16 19.16 25.97
N TYR A 82 6.73 20.20 26.61
CA TYR A 82 6.92 21.49 25.98
C TYR A 82 8.06 21.43 24.95
N GLY A 83 7.78 21.90 23.74
CA GLY A 83 8.78 22.02 22.68
C GLY A 83 9.04 20.74 21.88
N GLY A 84 8.15 19.73 21.96
CA GLY A 84 8.32 18.44 21.28
C GLY A 84 8.61 18.51 19.78
N ASP A 85 7.99 19.47 19.10
CA ASP A 85 8.13 19.66 17.65
C ASP A 85 8.88 20.96 17.29
N LEU A 86 9.65 21.54 18.20
CA LEU A 86 10.50 22.69 17.87
C LEU A 86 11.69 22.24 17.02
N GLY A 87 11.83 22.83 15.83
CA GLY A 87 12.97 22.58 14.95
C GLY A 87 12.60 22.67 13.48
N HIS A 88 13.54 22.22 12.65
CA HIS A 88 13.35 22.09 11.21
C HIS A 88 12.64 20.78 10.89
N HIS A 89 11.60 20.84 10.06
CA HIS A 89 10.84 19.68 9.60
C HIS A 89 10.81 19.66 8.07
N ASP A 90 11.30 18.58 7.49
CA ASP A 90 11.11 18.28 6.06
C ASP A 90 9.85 17.45 5.90
N ILE A 91 8.90 17.97 5.11
CA ILE A 91 7.59 17.36 4.92
C ILE A 91 7.33 17.22 3.42
N PHE A 92 7.13 15.99 2.96
CA PHE A 92 6.84 15.70 1.58
C PHE A 92 5.39 15.25 1.41
N TYR A 93 4.71 15.84 0.43
CA TYR A 93 3.39 15.40 -0.01
C TYR A 93 3.20 15.77 -1.48
N SER A 94 2.29 15.08 -2.15
CA SER A 94 1.96 15.31 -3.56
C SER A 94 0.45 15.38 -3.73
N ILE A 95 -0.01 16.35 -4.53
CA ILE A 95 -1.40 16.41 -4.99
C ILE A 95 -1.45 15.67 -6.32
N TYR A 96 -2.21 14.58 -6.34
CA TYR A 96 -2.29 13.66 -7.46
C TYR A 96 -3.70 13.64 -8.06
N PRO A 97 -3.97 14.48 -9.08
CA PRO A 97 -5.20 14.41 -9.83
C PRO A 97 -5.20 13.20 -10.77
N HIS A 98 -6.31 12.47 -10.82
CA HIS A 98 -6.44 11.27 -11.64
C HIS A 98 -7.86 11.08 -12.19
N LYS A 99 -8.01 10.10 -13.08
CA LYS A 99 -9.29 9.74 -13.68
C LYS A 99 -10.08 8.83 -12.75
N GLY A 100 -11.38 9.11 -12.62
CA GLY A 100 -12.31 8.30 -11.84
C GLY A 100 -11.91 8.20 -10.37
N ASN A 101 -11.93 6.98 -9.82
CA ASN A 101 -11.68 6.69 -8.41
C ASN A 101 -10.28 6.13 -8.16
N VAL A 102 -9.97 5.81 -6.90
CA VAL A 102 -8.71 5.19 -6.43
C VAL A 102 -8.22 4.05 -7.34
N ALA A 103 -9.14 3.17 -7.79
CA ALA A 103 -8.78 2.00 -8.59
C ALA A 103 -8.41 2.39 -10.03
N SER A 104 -9.21 3.23 -10.69
CA SER A 104 -8.92 3.68 -12.06
C SER A 104 -7.80 4.73 -12.12
N GLY A 105 -7.50 5.35 -10.99
CA GLY A 105 -6.50 6.39 -10.83
C GLY A 105 -5.11 5.88 -10.47
N ASP A 106 -4.90 4.59 -10.23
CA ASP A 106 -3.61 4.05 -9.77
C ASP A 106 -3.08 4.69 -8.46
N THR A 107 -3.96 5.29 -7.64
CA THR A 107 -3.57 6.04 -6.43
C THR A 107 -2.67 5.23 -5.50
N VAL A 108 -3.02 3.96 -5.24
CA VAL A 108 -2.24 3.07 -4.37
C VAL A 108 -0.82 2.88 -4.93
N LYS A 109 -0.70 2.65 -6.24
CA LYS A 109 0.57 2.44 -6.92
C LYS A 109 1.45 3.69 -6.90
N GLU A 110 0.88 4.87 -7.14
CA GLU A 110 1.62 6.13 -7.04
C GLU A 110 2.02 6.44 -5.60
N ALA A 111 1.19 6.11 -4.61
CA ALA A 111 1.54 6.22 -3.20
C ALA A 111 2.76 5.35 -2.84
N TYR A 112 2.83 4.11 -3.34
CA TYR A 112 4.01 3.26 -3.18
C TYR A 112 5.24 3.82 -3.86
N LYS A 113 5.14 4.33 -5.10
CA LYS A 113 6.28 4.95 -5.79
C LYS A 113 6.87 6.13 -5.03
N LEU A 114 6.01 6.93 -4.39
CA LEU A 114 6.43 8.03 -3.53
C LEU A 114 7.16 7.53 -2.28
N ASN A 115 6.65 6.48 -1.65
CA ASN A 115 7.17 5.94 -0.39
C ASN A 115 8.35 4.96 -0.57
N ALA A 116 8.62 4.48 -1.78
CA ALA A 116 9.69 3.55 -2.11
C ALA A 116 10.56 4.12 -3.25
N PRO A 117 11.42 5.11 -2.96
CA PRO A 117 12.27 5.73 -3.97
C PRO A 117 13.26 4.73 -4.56
N MET A 118 13.55 4.87 -5.86
CA MET A 118 14.52 4.02 -6.55
C MET A 118 15.95 4.31 -6.08
N THR A 119 16.69 3.25 -5.78
CA THR A 119 18.13 3.33 -5.47
C THR A 119 18.95 2.95 -6.69
N ALA A 120 19.88 3.83 -7.09
CA ALA A 120 20.85 3.54 -8.13
C ALA A 120 22.25 3.35 -7.51
N ILE A 121 22.92 2.26 -7.90
CA ILE A 121 24.28 1.95 -7.46
C ILE A 121 25.14 1.73 -8.69
N ARG A 122 26.30 2.39 -8.74
CA ARG A 122 27.29 2.14 -9.80
C ARG A 122 27.90 0.76 -9.60
N ALA A 123 27.65 -0.14 -10.54
CA ALA A 123 28.30 -1.45 -10.56
C ALA A 123 29.69 -1.34 -11.21
N GLU A 124 30.66 -2.11 -10.67
CA GLU A 124 31.92 -2.36 -11.37
C GLU A 124 31.71 -3.35 -12.52
N LYS A 125 32.71 -3.47 -13.39
CA LYS A 125 32.66 -4.43 -14.49
C LYS A 125 32.53 -5.85 -13.90
N ASN A 126 31.46 -6.54 -14.24
CA ASN A 126 31.27 -7.93 -13.85
C ASN A 126 32.33 -8.80 -14.57
N THR A 127 33.17 -9.50 -13.79
CA THR A 127 34.25 -10.35 -14.29
C THR A 127 34.04 -11.84 -14.03
N GLY A 128 32.98 -12.23 -13.32
CA GLY A 128 32.85 -13.58 -12.74
C GLY A 128 31.52 -14.29 -12.95
N CYS A 129 30.47 -13.61 -13.42
CA CYS A 129 29.19 -14.26 -13.71
C CYS A 129 28.42 -13.54 -14.83
N THR A 130 27.43 -14.23 -15.39
CA THR A 130 26.42 -13.59 -16.25
C THR A 130 25.17 -13.36 -15.39
N LEU A 131 24.81 -12.10 -15.16
CA LEU A 131 23.54 -11.73 -14.56
C LEU A 131 22.59 -11.30 -15.69
N ALA A 132 21.29 -11.51 -15.50
CA ALA A 132 20.29 -10.96 -16.42
C ALA A 132 20.24 -9.43 -16.30
N ASP A 133 19.97 -8.74 -17.40
CA ASP A 133 19.83 -7.27 -17.42
C ASP A 133 18.66 -6.77 -16.58
N SER A 134 17.68 -7.64 -16.30
CA SER A 134 16.55 -7.36 -15.41
C SER A 134 16.24 -8.59 -14.55
N PHE A 135 15.92 -8.35 -13.28
CA PHE A 135 15.52 -9.39 -12.34
C PHE A 135 14.29 -8.93 -11.54
N SER A 136 13.34 -9.83 -11.35
CA SER A 136 12.20 -9.63 -10.47
C SER A 136 12.09 -10.83 -9.53
N LEU A 137 12.16 -10.58 -8.22
CA LEU A 137 12.06 -11.64 -7.23
C LEU A 137 10.67 -12.27 -7.22
N VAL A 138 9.64 -11.42 -7.33
CA VAL A 138 8.23 -11.81 -7.41
C VAL A 138 7.51 -10.83 -8.32
N LYS A 139 6.71 -11.37 -9.25
CA LYS A 139 5.86 -10.63 -10.17
C LYS A 139 4.42 -11.07 -9.98
N CYS A 140 3.54 -10.11 -9.77
CA CYS A 140 2.09 -10.31 -9.70
C CYS A 140 1.44 -9.90 -11.03
N ASP A 141 0.44 -10.67 -11.50
CA ASP A 141 -0.29 -10.38 -12.74
C ASP A 141 -1.52 -9.48 -12.55
N LYS A 142 -1.81 -9.04 -11.32
CA LYS A 142 -2.97 -8.20 -10.97
C LYS A 142 -2.55 -6.87 -10.37
N ASP A 143 -3.11 -5.79 -10.89
CA ASP A 143 -2.84 -4.43 -10.40
C ASP A 143 -3.52 -4.13 -9.05
N ASN A 144 -4.57 -4.87 -8.68
CA ASN A 144 -5.24 -4.70 -7.38
C ASN A 144 -4.51 -5.39 -6.22
N VAL A 145 -3.52 -6.24 -6.51
CA VAL A 145 -2.84 -7.07 -5.50
C VAL A 145 -1.38 -6.64 -5.36
N PHE A 146 -1.05 -6.16 -4.17
CA PHE A 146 0.27 -5.63 -3.85
C PHE A 146 1.05 -6.65 -3.03
N VAL A 147 2.30 -6.92 -3.44
CA VAL A 147 3.25 -7.66 -2.61
C VAL A 147 3.84 -6.68 -1.60
N GLU A 148 3.44 -6.82 -0.34
CA GLU A 148 3.83 -5.91 0.74
C GLU A 148 5.14 -6.35 1.43
N VAL A 149 5.34 -7.67 1.56
CA VAL A 149 6.48 -8.20 2.31
C VAL A 149 7.16 -9.29 1.50
N VAL A 150 8.49 -9.18 1.38
CA VAL A 150 9.34 -10.30 1.03
C VAL A 150 10.47 -10.39 2.05
N LYS A 151 10.56 -11.51 2.76
CA LYS A 151 11.56 -11.71 3.81
C LYS A 151 11.95 -13.18 3.93
N LYS A 152 13.01 -13.49 4.68
CA LYS A 152 13.27 -14.87 5.12
C LYS A 152 12.26 -15.29 6.18
N ALA A 153 11.94 -16.59 6.22
CA ALA A 153 11.19 -17.17 7.32
C ALA A 153 11.99 -17.07 8.62
N GLN A 154 11.29 -16.95 9.76
CA GLN A 154 11.94 -16.72 11.04
C GLN A 154 12.75 -17.94 11.51
N ASN A 155 12.18 -19.13 11.32
CA ASN A 155 12.67 -20.39 11.91
C ASN A 155 12.90 -21.49 10.86
N ARG A 156 12.95 -21.15 9.57
CA ARG A 156 13.07 -22.11 8.46
C ARG A 156 13.92 -21.52 7.35
N ASP A 157 14.56 -22.39 6.56
CA ASP A 157 15.19 -21.97 5.31
C ASP A 157 14.11 -21.86 4.21
N ALA A 158 13.40 -20.74 4.25
CA ALA A 158 12.27 -20.47 3.37
C ALA A 158 12.13 -18.96 3.14
N VAL A 159 11.46 -18.60 2.05
CA VAL A 159 11.11 -17.21 1.73
C VAL A 159 9.63 -16.99 2.04
N ILE A 160 9.33 -15.93 2.79
CA ILE A 160 7.97 -15.48 3.06
C ILE A 160 7.62 -14.35 2.11
N VAL A 161 6.49 -14.48 1.43
CA VAL A 161 5.93 -13.47 0.54
C VAL A 161 4.52 -13.16 1.01
N ARG A 162 4.26 -11.92 1.40
CA ARG A 162 2.93 -11.46 1.81
C ARG A 162 2.38 -10.49 0.80
N LEU A 163 1.13 -10.72 0.41
CA LEU A 163 0.40 -9.88 -0.51
C LEU A 163 -0.99 -9.58 0.05
N TYR A 164 -1.64 -8.56 -0.51
CA TYR A 164 -3.01 -8.24 -0.18
C TYR A 164 -3.74 -7.59 -1.34
N ASP A 165 -5.07 -7.71 -1.34
CA ASP A 165 -5.95 -6.92 -2.21
C ASP A 165 -6.12 -5.51 -1.63
N ALA A 166 -5.72 -4.49 -2.40
CA ALA A 166 -5.80 -3.09 -1.98
C ALA A 166 -7.11 -2.39 -2.37
N LEU A 167 -7.96 -3.01 -3.20
CA LEU A 167 -9.07 -2.34 -3.89
C LEU A 167 -10.44 -2.99 -3.64
N ASN A 168 -10.57 -3.85 -2.61
CA ASN A 168 -11.81 -4.57 -2.31
C ASN A 168 -12.31 -5.42 -3.50
N MET A 169 -11.41 -6.15 -4.16
CA MET A 169 -11.69 -6.91 -5.36
C MET A 169 -11.26 -8.37 -5.23
N ARG A 170 -12.14 -9.29 -5.63
CA ARG A 170 -11.78 -10.70 -5.77
C ARG A 170 -11.03 -10.93 -7.07
N SER A 171 -9.86 -11.53 -6.98
CA SER A 171 -9.00 -11.78 -8.13
C SER A 171 -8.38 -13.17 -8.05
N LYS A 172 -8.35 -13.87 -9.18
CA LYS A 172 -7.48 -15.03 -9.36
C LYS A 172 -6.10 -14.54 -9.75
N VAL A 173 -5.15 -14.65 -8.83
CA VAL A 173 -3.80 -14.09 -8.93
C VAL A 173 -2.82 -15.18 -9.33
N THR A 174 -1.89 -14.84 -10.21
CA THR A 174 -0.70 -15.65 -10.51
C THR A 174 0.55 -14.89 -10.15
N LEU A 175 1.35 -15.49 -9.28
CA LEU A 175 2.67 -15.00 -8.89
C LEU A 175 3.74 -15.79 -9.63
N GLU A 176 4.71 -15.09 -10.21
CA GLU A 176 5.90 -15.67 -10.84
C GLU A 176 7.13 -15.26 -10.03
N PHE A 177 7.98 -16.24 -9.69
CA PHE A 177 9.17 -15.99 -8.87
C PHE A 177 10.45 -16.14 -9.66
N GLY A 178 11.39 -15.22 -9.44
CA GLY A 178 12.71 -15.23 -10.05
C GLY A 178 13.72 -16.16 -9.36
N ILE A 179 13.32 -16.81 -8.26
CA ILE A 179 14.14 -17.76 -7.50
C ILE A 179 13.55 -19.17 -7.60
N PRO A 180 14.38 -20.23 -7.54
CA PRO A 180 13.89 -21.59 -7.50
C PRO A 180 13.25 -21.91 -6.14
N PHE A 181 12.19 -22.70 -6.17
CA PHE A 181 11.55 -23.31 -5.01
C PHE A 181 10.82 -24.58 -5.46
N THR A 182 10.75 -25.58 -4.58
CA THR A 182 10.14 -26.88 -4.90
C THR A 182 8.74 -27.02 -4.32
N LYS A 183 8.46 -26.35 -3.20
CA LYS A 183 7.14 -26.36 -2.54
C LYS A 183 6.71 -24.97 -2.12
N ALA A 184 5.40 -24.77 -2.06
CA ALA A 184 4.81 -23.54 -1.56
C ALA A 184 3.59 -23.80 -0.66
N TYR A 185 3.43 -22.97 0.35
CA TYR A 185 2.36 -23.10 1.33
C TYR A 185 1.66 -21.76 1.56
N ILE A 186 0.34 -21.77 1.74
CA ILE A 186 -0.38 -20.70 2.43
C ILE A 186 -0.10 -20.86 3.92
N THR A 187 0.19 -19.73 4.57
CA THR A 187 0.38 -19.67 6.01
C THR A 187 -0.47 -18.58 6.63
N ASP A 188 -0.69 -18.70 7.94
CA ASP A 188 -1.14 -17.56 8.74
C ASP A 188 -0.05 -16.46 8.83
N LEU A 189 -0.35 -15.36 9.52
CA LEU A 189 0.60 -14.25 9.71
C LEU A 189 1.83 -14.62 10.56
N LEU A 190 1.76 -15.72 11.32
CA LEU A 190 2.83 -16.27 12.16
C LEU A 190 3.65 -17.36 11.46
N GLU A 191 3.43 -17.57 10.16
CA GLU A 191 4.14 -18.54 9.32
C GLU A 191 3.79 -20.01 9.63
N ASN A 192 2.65 -20.26 10.29
CA ASN A 192 2.13 -21.62 10.46
C ASN A 192 1.50 -22.10 9.16
N ILE A 193 1.90 -23.28 8.67
CA ILE A 193 1.39 -23.83 7.41
C ILE A 193 -0.08 -24.23 7.57
N GLU A 194 -0.92 -23.74 6.65
CA GLU A 194 -2.33 -24.08 6.57
C GLU A 194 -2.63 -25.02 5.39
N GLN A 195 -2.01 -24.74 4.24
CA GLN A 195 -2.31 -25.45 2.99
C GLN A 195 -1.10 -25.47 2.06
N GLU A 196 -0.83 -26.61 1.43
CA GLU A 196 0.13 -26.70 0.30
C GLU A 196 -0.53 -26.27 -1.01
N ILE A 197 0.21 -25.54 -1.84
CA ILE A 197 -0.25 -25.00 -3.13
C ILE A 197 0.60 -25.61 -4.25
N PRO A 198 -0.01 -26.04 -5.36
CA PRO A 198 0.74 -26.54 -6.50
C PRO A 198 1.66 -25.45 -7.09
N VAL A 199 2.89 -25.86 -7.38
CA VAL A 199 3.89 -25.04 -8.07
C VAL A 199 4.02 -25.53 -9.50
N VAL A 200 3.88 -24.63 -10.46
CA VAL A 200 4.03 -24.97 -11.89
C VAL A 200 4.95 -23.94 -12.54
N ASN A 201 6.12 -24.37 -13.02
CA ASN A 201 7.11 -23.51 -13.70
C ASN A 201 7.50 -22.27 -12.88
N ASN A 202 7.81 -22.43 -11.58
CA ASN A 202 8.07 -21.33 -10.63
C ASN A 202 6.91 -20.32 -10.49
N LYS A 203 5.68 -20.76 -10.74
CA LYS A 203 4.47 -19.96 -10.56
C LYS A 203 3.53 -20.59 -9.56
N ILE A 204 2.79 -19.72 -8.88
CA ILE A 204 1.71 -20.06 -7.95
C ILE A 204 0.46 -19.33 -8.39
N SER A 205 -0.67 -20.03 -8.48
CA SER A 205 -1.98 -19.42 -8.73
C SER A 205 -2.91 -19.62 -7.53
N ILE A 206 -3.46 -18.53 -7.02
CA ILE A 206 -4.35 -18.50 -5.85
C ILE A 206 -5.53 -17.56 -6.08
N ASP A 207 -6.65 -17.84 -5.42
CA ASP A 207 -7.77 -16.90 -5.34
C ASP A 207 -7.54 -15.97 -4.15
N VAL A 208 -7.54 -14.67 -4.39
CA VAL A 208 -7.45 -13.62 -3.36
C VAL A 208 -8.82 -12.94 -3.24
N LYS A 209 -9.37 -12.92 -2.04
CA LYS A 209 -10.65 -12.28 -1.72
C LYS A 209 -10.47 -10.79 -1.43
N ASN A 210 -11.61 -10.11 -1.33
CA ASN A 210 -11.75 -8.72 -0.91
C ASN A 210 -10.92 -8.41 0.35
N PHE A 211 -9.96 -7.48 0.24
CA PHE A 211 -9.03 -7.09 1.32
C PHE A 211 -8.34 -8.25 2.03
N GLU A 212 -8.19 -9.40 1.37
CA GLU A 212 -7.57 -10.57 1.97
C GLU A 212 -6.05 -10.37 2.01
N ILE A 213 -5.46 -10.69 3.15
CA ILE A 213 -4.01 -10.77 3.32
C ILE A 213 -3.63 -12.24 3.14
N VAL A 214 -2.78 -12.53 2.16
CA VAL A 214 -2.26 -13.88 1.92
C VAL A 214 -0.77 -13.90 2.22
N THR A 215 -0.34 -14.84 3.05
CA THR A 215 1.08 -15.10 3.30
C THR A 215 1.46 -16.44 2.68
N LEU A 216 2.51 -16.42 1.86
CA LEU A 216 3.06 -17.58 1.18
C LEU A 216 4.43 -17.91 1.77
N MET A 217 4.70 -19.18 1.98
CA MET A 217 6.02 -19.71 2.32
C MET A 217 6.55 -20.54 1.15
N LEU A 218 7.69 -20.14 0.60
CA LEU A 218 8.40 -20.85 -0.48
C LEU A 218 9.57 -21.62 0.11
N VAL A 219 9.62 -22.92 -0.14
CA VAL A 219 10.67 -23.82 0.35
C VAL A 219 11.42 -24.39 -0.83
N ASN A 220 12.75 -24.38 -0.75
CA ASN A 220 13.62 -24.99 -1.74
C ASN A 220 14.31 -26.20 -1.12
N GLU A 221 13.68 -27.37 -1.27
CA GLU A 221 14.23 -28.68 -0.88
C GLU A 221 15.19 -29.25 -1.94
#